data_AF-A0A958GH90-F1
#
_entry.id   AF-A0A958GH90-F1
#
_cell.length_a   1.000
_cell.length_b   1.000
_cell.length_c   1.000
_cell.angle_alpha   90.00
_cell.angle_beta   90.00
_cell.angle_gamma   90.00
#
_symmetry.space_group_name_H-M   'P 1'
#
loop_
_entity.id
_entity.type
_entity.pdbx_description
1 polymer ?
#
loop_
_entity_poly.entity_id
_entity_poly.type
_entity_poly.pdbx_seq_one_letter_code
_entity_poly.pdbx_strand_id
1 'polypeptide(L)'
;MIAEASVHTPVLYNEVLENLLSSPSLQASECAHEAATFLDCTVGGAGHLEGILQASEDFHVVGVDRDQRALDRAEERLAPYAGRFQLFHLPFSRVLDIQESGPFHGVLADFGVSSDQIHETERGISFREDAPLDMRMDESAERTADEVVNEY
;
A
#
# COMPACT_ATOMS: atom_id res chain seq x y z
N MET A 1 -1.78 -31.20 -4.01
CA MET A 1 -1.52 -30.12 -4.98
C MET A 1 -1.87 -28.83 -4.26
N ILE A 2 -0.86 -28.08 -3.84
CA ILE A 2 -1.06 -26.75 -3.27
C ILE A 2 -1.35 -25.87 -4.48
N ALA A 3 -2.53 -25.27 -4.55
CA ALA A 3 -2.82 -24.28 -5.58
C ALA A 3 -1.77 -23.17 -5.43
N GLU A 4 -1.04 -22.86 -6.50
CA GLU A 4 -0.24 -21.63 -6.52
C GLU A 4 -1.17 -20.48 -6.15
N ALA A 5 -0.84 -19.77 -5.08
CA ALA A 5 -1.52 -18.54 -4.75
C ALA A 5 -1.34 -17.61 -5.96
N SER A 6 -2.42 -17.37 -6.69
CA SER A 6 -2.46 -16.39 -7.77
C SER A 6 -1.83 -15.11 -7.24
N VAL A 7 -0.75 -14.65 -7.88
CA VAL A 7 -0.16 -13.35 -7.58
C VAL A 7 -1.28 -12.31 -7.68
N HIS A 8 -1.50 -11.56 -6.61
CA HIS A 8 -2.56 -10.56 -6.58
C HIS A 8 -2.31 -9.50 -7.64
N THR A 9 -3.25 -9.33 -8.57
CA THR A 9 -3.24 -8.27 -9.58
C THR A 9 -3.94 -7.04 -9.00
N PRO A 10 -3.29 -5.86 -8.97
CA PRO A 10 -3.92 -4.65 -8.46
C PRO A 10 -5.15 -4.22 -9.28
N VAL A 11 -6.11 -3.61 -8.61
CA VAL A 11 -7.33 -3.08 -9.26
C VAL A 11 -6.96 -1.92 -10.18
N LEU A 12 -7.53 -1.92 -11.39
CA LEU A 12 -7.32 -0.87 -12.41
C LEU A 12 -5.84 -0.53 -12.64
N TYR A 13 -4.98 -1.56 -12.62
CA TYR A 13 -3.52 -1.41 -12.64
C TYR A 13 -3.03 -0.52 -13.79
N ASN A 14 -3.47 -0.78 -15.02
CA ASN A 14 -3.02 -0.02 -16.19
C ASN A 14 -3.54 1.42 -16.13
N GLU A 15 -4.81 1.60 -15.80
CA GLU A 15 -5.43 2.92 -15.72
C GLU A 15 -4.76 3.79 -14.66
N VAL A 16 -4.44 3.23 -13.50
CA VAL A 16 -3.71 3.93 -12.43
C VAL A 16 -2.33 4.37 -12.91
N LEU A 17 -1.55 3.46 -13.50
CA LEU A 17 -0.21 3.79 -14.00
C LEU A 17 -0.26 4.82 -15.12
N GLU A 18 -1.14 4.64 -16.11
CA GLU A 18 -1.29 5.59 -17.22
C GLU A 18 -1.60 7.01 -16.72
N ASN A 19 -2.51 7.14 -15.74
CA ASN A 19 -2.86 8.45 -15.19
C ASN A 19 -1.73 9.06 -14.35
N LEU A 20 -1.07 8.27 -13.49
CA LEU A 20 0.03 8.77 -12.66
C LEU A 20 1.23 9.17 -13.50
N LEU A 21 1.61 8.34 -14.48
CA LEU A 21 2.81 8.53 -15.29
C LEU A 21 2.64 9.56 -16.41
N SER A 22 1.39 9.91 -16.75
CA SER A 22 1.09 11.00 -17.69
C SER A 22 0.90 12.37 -17.02
N SER A 23 1.10 12.45 -15.70
CA SER A 23 0.87 13.68 -14.92
C SER A 23 1.75 14.84 -15.42
N PRO A 24 1.19 16.04 -15.68
CA PRO A 24 1.97 17.21 -16.07
C PRO A 24 3.05 17.61 -15.06
N SER A 25 2.88 17.25 -13.79
CA SER A 25 3.88 17.49 -12.75
C SER A 25 5.21 16.76 -13.00
N LEU A 26 5.18 15.61 -13.68
CA LEU A 26 6.38 14.89 -14.10
C LEU A 26 7.11 15.61 -15.25
N GLN A 27 6.36 16.34 -16.09
CA GLN A 27 6.90 17.11 -17.22
C GLN A 27 7.40 18.50 -16.80
N ALA A 28 6.90 19.02 -15.67
CA ALA A 28 7.20 20.35 -15.15
C ALA A 28 8.43 20.40 -14.23
N SER A 29 9.12 19.27 -13.98
CA SER A 29 10.37 19.28 -13.20
C SER A 29 11.46 20.01 -14.00
N GLU A 30 11.63 21.31 -13.71
CA GLU A 30 12.71 22.15 -14.26
C GLU A 30 14.09 21.71 -13.72
N CYS A 31 14.12 20.96 -12.61
CA CYS A 31 15.32 20.38 -12.05
C CYS A 31 15.59 19.02 -12.70
N ALA A 32 16.34 19.03 -13.80
CA ALA A 32 16.75 17.85 -14.59
C ALA A 32 17.57 16.77 -13.81
N HIS A 33 17.64 16.85 -12.48
CA HIS A 33 18.49 16.03 -11.61
C HIS A 33 17.80 15.49 -10.35
N GLU A 34 16.53 15.83 -10.07
CA GLU A 34 15.80 15.22 -8.96
C GLU A 34 14.85 14.12 -9.46
N ALA A 35 14.97 12.96 -8.83
CA ALA A 35 14.17 11.78 -9.12
C ALA A 35 12.70 12.00 -8.71
N ALA A 36 11.75 11.64 -9.58
CA ALA A 36 10.34 11.84 -9.28
C ALA A 36 9.90 10.87 -8.17
N THR A 37 9.23 11.41 -7.15
CA THR A 37 8.77 10.62 -5.99
C THR A 37 7.26 10.53 -5.98
N PHE A 38 6.72 9.32 -5.80
CA PHE A 38 5.29 9.02 -5.72
C PHE A 38 4.92 8.56 -4.31
N LEU A 39 3.70 8.87 -3.87
CA LEU A 39 3.15 8.40 -2.61
C LEU A 39 2.04 7.39 -2.85
N ASP A 40 2.06 6.27 -2.14
CA ASP A 40 0.92 5.36 -2.00
C ASP A 40 0.42 5.37 -0.55
N CYS A 41 -0.84 5.78 -0.38
CA CYS A 41 -1.51 5.89 0.90
C CYS A 41 -2.05 4.55 1.43
N THR A 42 -2.00 3.48 0.64
CA THR A 42 -2.63 2.19 0.92
C THR A 42 -1.84 1.08 0.25
N VAL A 43 -0.56 0.95 0.64
CA VAL A 43 0.42 0.10 -0.06
C VAL A 43 -0.11 -1.30 -0.33
N GLY A 44 -0.78 -1.92 0.65
CA GLY A 44 -1.26 -3.29 0.51
C GLY A 44 -0.10 -4.23 0.14
N GLY A 45 -0.26 -4.97 -0.95
CA GLY A 45 0.80 -5.83 -1.48
C GLY A 45 1.87 -5.11 -2.34
N ALA A 46 1.87 -3.78 -2.43
CA ALA A 46 2.78 -2.96 -3.24
C ALA A 46 2.76 -3.20 -4.76
N GLY A 47 1.67 -3.76 -5.32
CA GLY A 47 1.61 -4.03 -6.75
C GLY A 47 1.63 -2.76 -7.61
N HIS A 48 0.91 -1.70 -7.24
CA HIS A 48 0.99 -0.43 -7.96
C HIS A 48 2.36 0.24 -7.80
N LEU A 49 2.96 0.19 -6.61
CA LEU A 49 4.31 0.73 -6.37
C LEU A 49 5.38 0.04 -7.22
N GLU A 50 5.33 -1.30 -7.31
CA GLU A 50 6.20 -2.07 -8.19
C GLU A 50 6.06 -1.58 -9.65
N GLY A 51 4.83 -1.41 -10.12
CA GLY A 51 4.56 -0.90 -11.47
C GLY A 51 5.15 0.49 -11.73
N ILE A 52 5.09 1.39 -10.74
CA ILE A 52 5.73 2.71 -10.82
C ILE A 52 7.25 2.55 -10.92
N LEU A 53 7.87 1.75 -10.04
CA LEU A 53 9.32 1.54 -10.02
C LEU A 53 9.86 0.84 -11.26
N GLN A 54 9.03 0.02 -11.92
CA GLN A 54 9.34 -0.61 -13.21
C GLN A 54 9.31 0.37 -14.38
N ALA A 55 8.49 1.43 -14.30
CA ALA A 55 8.33 2.37 -15.39
C ALA A 55 9.56 3.27 -15.63
N SER A 56 10.36 3.52 -14.58
CA SER A 56 11.60 4.30 -14.70
C SER A 56 12.58 3.98 -13.55
N GLU A 57 13.88 4.01 -13.84
CA GLU A 57 14.95 3.93 -12.83
C GLU A 57 15.04 5.22 -11.99
N ASP A 58 14.55 6.34 -12.52
CA ASP A 58 14.54 7.65 -11.85
C ASP A 58 13.30 7.86 -10.95
N PHE A 59 12.46 6.85 -10.78
CA PHE A 59 11.30 6.93 -9.89
C PHE A 59 11.62 6.35 -8.51
N HIS A 60 11.17 7.09 -7.50
CA HIS A 60 11.15 6.67 -6.10
C HIS A 60 9.71 6.58 -5.61
N VAL A 61 9.47 5.76 -4.61
CA VAL A 61 8.15 5.60 -4.01
C VAL A 61 8.22 5.69 -2.49
N VAL A 62 7.22 6.33 -1.91
CA VAL A 62 6.95 6.31 -0.48
C VAL A 62 5.61 5.63 -0.28
N GLY A 63 5.54 4.69 0.64
CA GLY A 63 4.34 3.92 0.93
C GLY A 63 3.96 4.00 2.40
N VAL A 64 2.67 4.13 2.69
CA VAL A 64 2.13 3.95 4.03
C VAL A 64 1.04 2.90 4.04
N ASP A 65 1.04 2.09 5.09
CA ASP A 65 -0.09 1.21 5.41
C ASP A 65 -0.22 1.10 6.94
N ARG A 66 -1.45 0.91 7.41
CA ARG A 66 -1.70 0.66 8.83
C ARG A 66 -1.55 -0.83 9.17
N ASP A 67 -1.51 -1.69 8.18
CA ASP A 67 -1.34 -3.13 8.35
C ASP A 67 0.15 -3.50 8.21
N GLN A 68 0.79 -3.87 9.32
CA GLN A 68 2.20 -4.28 9.30
C GLN A 68 2.44 -5.49 8.39
N ARG A 69 1.49 -6.43 8.30
CA ARG A 69 1.63 -7.61 7.44
C ARG A 69 1.62 -7.24 5.95
N ALA A 70 0.90 -6.17 5.60
CA ALA A 70 0.94 -5.62 4.24
C ALA A 70 2.32 -5.04 3.93
N LEU A 71 2.90 -4.29 4.87
CA LEU A 71 4.24 -3.73 4.71
C LEU A 71 5.33 -4.80 4.61
N ASP A 72 5.23 -5.89 5.38
CA ASP A 72 6.18 -7.00 5.28
C ASP A 72 6.16 -7.63 3.88
N ARG A 73 4.96 -7.88 3.32
CA ARG A 73 4.79 -8.37 1.94
C ARG A 73 5.28 -7.37 0.90
N ALA A 74 5.03 -6.09 1.13
CA ALA A 74 5.49 -5.01 0.27
C ALA A 74 7.02 -4.97 0.22
N GLU A 75 7.69 -5.09 1.36
CA GLU A 75 9.15 -5.11 1.45
C GLU A 75 9.77 -6.29 0.71
N GLU A 76 9.17 -7.49 0.83
CA GLU A 76 9.57 -8.66 0.05
C GLU A 76 9.40 -8.45 -1.47
N ARG A 77 8.26 -7.90 -1.90
CA ARG A 77 7.99 -7.62 -3.31
C ARG A 77 8.93 -6.55 -3.87
N LEU A 78 9.21 -5.51 -3.09
CA LEU A 78 10.01 -4.37 -3.53
C LEU A 78 11.52 -4.57 -3.37
N ALA A 79 11.98 -5.67 -2.78
CA ALA A 79 13.39 -5.96 -2.58
C ALA A 79 14.30 -5.76 -3.82
N PRO A 80 13.88 -6.08 -5.06
CA PRO A 80 14.68 -5.80 -6.27
C PRO A 80 14.93 -4.31 -6.54
N TYR A 81 14.16 -3.43 -5.92
CA TYR A 81 14.19 -1.96 -6.08
C TYR A 81 14.82 -1.27 -4.87
N ALA A 82 15.61 -1.99 -4.07
CA ALA A 82 16.26 -1.49 -2.87
C ALA A 82 16.95 -0.12 -3.11
N GLY A 83 16.72 0.82 -2.19
CA GLY A 83 17.20 2.20 -2.31
C GLY A 83 16.26 3.14 -3.04
N ARG A 84 15.21 2.63 -3.71
CA ARG A 84 14.20 3.47 -4.41
C ARG A 84 12.83 3.51 -3.73
N PHE A 85 12.69 2.90 -2.57
CA PHE A 85 11.43 2.90 -1.82
C PHE A 85 11.63 3.16 -0.32
N GLN A 86 10.60 3.71 0.31
CA GLN A 86 10.48 3.83 1.77
C GLN A 86 9.06 3.43 2.18
N LEU A 87 8.94 2.60 3.23
CA LEU A 87 7.66 2.13 3.74
C LEU A 87 7.50 2.55 5.20
N PHE A 88 6.31 3.01 5.58
CA PHE A 88 6.01 3.43 6.95
C PHE A 88 4.72 2.80 7.48
N HIS A 89 4.80 2.23 8.68
CA HIS A 89 3.63 1.75 9.43
C HIS A 89 2.87 2.93 10.02
N LEU A 90 1.95 3.49 9.22
CA LEU A 90 1.15 4.66 9.55
C LEU A 90 -0.20 4.58 8.84
N PRO A 91 -1.29 5.04 9.47
CA PRO A 91 -2.52 5.29 8.73
C PRO A 91 -2.29 6.46 7.76
N PHE A 92 -2.90 6.40 6.57
CA PHE A 92 -2.81 7.47 5.57
C PHE A 92 -3.17 8.87 6.09
N SER A 93 -4.02 8.97 7.12
CA SER A 93 -4.38 10.24 7.76
C SER A 93 -3.21 10.93 8.46
N ARG A 94 -2.09 10.21 8.66
CA ARG A 94 -0.86 10.68 9.30
C ARG A 94 0.30 10.76 8.31
N VAL A 95 0.05 10.66 7.01
CA VAL A 95 1.12 10.69 5.99
C VAL A 95 1.94 11.99 6.01
N LEU A 96 1.33 13.10 6.44
CA LEU A 96 2.03 14.39 6.61
C LEU A 96 3.02 14.42 7.79
N ASP A 97 3.02 13.40 8.65
CA ASP A 97 4.01 13.27 9.72
C ASP A 97 5.36 12.77 9.21
N ILE A 98 5.41 12.22 7.99
CA ILE A 98 6.64 11.78 7.35
C ILE A 98 7.46 13.03 7.02
N GLN A 99 8.35 13.38 7.93
CA GLN A 99 9.37 14.38 7.65
C GLN A 99 10.32 13.81 6.59
N GLU A 100 10.81 14.65 5.69
CA GLU A 100 11.74 14.29 4.60
C GLU A 100 11.12 13.75 3.30
N SER A 101 9.80 13.57 3.22
CA SER A 101 9.19 13.40 1.89
C SER A 101 9.17 14.75 1.18
N GLY A 102 10.03 14.92 0.17
CA GLY A 102 9.94 16.04 -0.77
C GLY A 102 8.57 16.12 -1.45
N PRO A 103 8.34 17.08 -2.35
CA PRO A 103 7.09 17.17 -3.08
C PRO A 103 6.81 15.86 -3.84
N PHE A 104 5.60 15.31 -3.65
CA PHE A 104 5.15 14.14 -4.41
C PHE A 104 4.65 14.56 -5.78
N HIS A 105 5.09 13.83 -6.80
CA HIS A 105 4.68 14.03 -8.20
C HIS A 105 3.39 13.25 -8.53
N GLY A 106 3.03 12.29 -7.69
CA GLY A 106 1.77 11.58 -7.75
C GLY A 106 1.40 11.00 -6.39
N VAL A 107 0.11 10.92 -6.12
CA VAL A 107 -0.44 10.32 -4.91
C VAL A 107 -1.49 9.29 -5.34
N LEU A 108 -1.38 8.08 -4.81
CA LEU A 108 -2.30 6.97 -4.99
C LEU A 108 -2.98 6.63 -3.66
N ALA A 109 -4.26 6.27 -3.73
CA ALA A 109 -4.98 5.63 -2.64
C ALA A 109 -6.01 4.66 -3.23
N ASP A 110 -5.82 3.37 -2.97
CA ASP A 110 -6.73 2.28 -3.29
C ASP A 110 -7.50 1.88 -2.01
N PHE A 111 -8.71 2.42 -1.87
CA PHE A 111 -9.51 2.19 -0.67
C PHE A 111 -10.21 0.85 -0.70
N GLY A 112 -10.02 0.07 0.36
CA GLY A 112 -10.73 -1.18 0.54
C GLY A 112 -10.03 -2.09 1.54
N VAL A 113 -10.32 -3.37 1.43
CA VAL A 113 -9.59 -4.44 2.12
C VAL A 113 -8.78 -5.22 1.09
N SER A 114 -7.61 -5.72 1.48
CA SER A 114 -6.80 -6.53 0.58
C SER A 114 -7.35 -7.96 0.48
N SER A 115 -6.97 -8.68 -0.57
CA SER A 115 -7.29 -10.11 -0.69
C SER A 115 -6.66 -10.92 0.45
N ASP A 116 -5.42 -10.58 0.85
CA ASP A 116 -4.74 -11.23 1.97
C ASP A 116 -5.54 -11.08 3.27
N GLN A 117 -6.08 -9.88 3.55
CA GLN A 117 -6.92 -9.62 4.72
C GLN A 117 -8.20 -10.47 4.74
N ILE A 118 -8.77 -10.78 3.56
CA ILE A 118 -9.95 -11.65 3.45
C ILE A 118 -9.58 -13.12 3.65
N HIS A 119 -8.38 -13.53 3.24
CA HIS A 119 -7.92 -14.92 3.26
C HIS A 119 -7.28 -15.33 4.59
N GLU A 120 -6.65 -14.40 5.30
CA GLU A 120 -6.14 -14.57 6.67
C GLU A 120 -7.33 -14.67 7.64
N THR A 121 -7.81 -15.91 7.85
CA THR A 121 -9.07 -16.17 8.57
C THR A 121 -9.08 -15.59 9.97
N GLU A 122 -7.94 -15.60 10.68
CA GLU A 122 -7.79 -15.04 12.02
C GLU A 122 -8.05 -13.53 12.11
N ARG A 123 -8.00 -12.80 10.98
CA ARG A 123 -8.30 -11.36 10.91
C ARG A 123 -9.80 -11.06 11.10
N GLY A 124 -10.67 -12.06 10.92
CA GLY A 124 -12.11 -11.90 11.14
C GLY A 124 -12.81 -10.97 10.15
N ILE A 125 -12.20 -10.64 9.02
CA ILE A 125 -12.78 -9.70 8.02
C ILE A 125 -13.90 -10.38 7.22
N SER A 126 -13.81 -11.68 6.98
CA SER A 126 -14.76 -12.45 6.16
C SER A 126 -15.78 -13.20 7.02
N PHE A 127 -17.04 -13.20 6.58
CA PHE A 127 -18.10 -14.04 7.16
C PHE A 127 -18.15 -15.47 6.59
N ARG A 128 -17.21 -15.83 5.70
CA ARG A 128 -17.24 -17.12 4.98
C ARG A 128 -16.86 -18.30 5.87
N GLU A 129 -15.97 -18.05 6.81
CA GLU A 129 -15.44 -19.03 7.76
C GLU A 129 -15.75 -18.55 9.17
N ASP A 130 -15.85 -19.48 10.13
CA ASP A 130 -15.98 -19.13 11.54
C ASP A 130 -14.61 -18.65 12.07
N ALA A 131 -14.56 -17.44 12.61
CA ALA A 131 -13.33 -16.75 12.99
C ALA A 131 -13.59 -15.75 14.13
N PRO A 132 -12.54 -15.34 14.89
CA PRO A 132 -12.64 -14.25 15.85
C PRO A 132 -13.19 -12.98 15.18
N LEU A 133 -14.10 -12.27 15.84
CA LEU A 133 -14.65 -11.00 15.33
C LEU A 133 -13.65 -9.85 15.59
N ASP A 134 -12.49 -9.91 14.95
CA ASP A 134 -11.44 -8.89 15.12
C ASP A 134 -11.68 -7.68 14.20
N MET A 135 -11.60 -7.88 12.88
CA MET A 135 -11.76 -6.86 11.83
C MET A 135 -10.77 -5.69 11.86
N ARG A 136 -9.77 -5.67 12.74
CA ARG A 136 -8.73 -4.64 12.71
C ARG A 136 -7.80 -4.87 11.52
N MET A 137 -7.56 -3.79 10.77
CA MET A 137 -6.48 -3.77 9.78
C MET A 137 -5.11 -3.68 10.47
N ASP A 138 -5.04 -2.92 11.56
CA ASP A 138 -3.86 -2.75 12.41
C ASP A 138 -4.08 -3.53 13.72
N GLU A 139 -3.37 -4.65 13.89
CA GLU A 139 -3.49 -5.51 15.08
C GLU A 139 -3.03 -4.80 16.38
N SER A 140 -2.34 -3.65 16.28
CA SER A 140 -1.97 -2.82 17.43
C SER A 140 -3.10 -1.89 17.92
N ALA A 141 -4.19 -1.75 17.16
CA ALA A 141 -5.31 -0.90 17.54
C ALA A 141 -6.07 -1.47 18.75
N GLU A 142 -6.54 -0.59 19.64
CA GLU A 142 -7.07 -0.99 20.95
C GLU A 142 -8.36 -1.82 20.89
N ARG A 143 -9.24 -1.58 19.91
CA ARG A 143 -10.59 -2.15 19.88
C ARG A 143 -10.82 -3.08 18.70
N THR A 144 -11.24 -4.28 18.99
CA THR A 144 -11.78 -5.28 18.05
C THR A 144 -13.25 -5.01 17.72
N ALA A 145 -13.76 -5.63 16.66
CA ALA A 145 -15.20 -5.59 16.35
C ALA A 145 -16.05 -6.32 17.40
N ASP A 146 -15.51 -7.37 18.04
CA ASP A 146 -16.16 -8.08 19.15
C ASP A 146 -16.46 -7.14 20.32
N GLU A 147 -15.47 -6.36 20.76
CA GLU A 147 -15.66 -5.36 21.82
C GLU A 147 -16.67 -4.29 21.38
N VAL A 148 -16.64 -3.86 20.12
CA VAL A 148 -17.60 -2.86 19.60
C VAL A 148 -19.04 -3.38 19.66
N VAL A 149 -19.31 -4.63 19.30
CA VAL A 149 -20.70 -5.13 19.28
C VAL A 149 -21.22 -5.51 20.67
N ASN A 150 -20.32 -5.78 21.62
CA ASN A 150 -20.69 -6.24 22.97
C ASN A 150 -20.59 -5.16 24.06
N GLU A 151 -19.81 -4.09 23.85
CA GLU A 151 -19.46 -3.12 24.92
C GLU A 151 -19.74 -1.63 24.59
N TYR A 152 -20.27 -1.29 23.41
CA TYR A 152 -20.45 0.09 22.95
C TYR A 152 -21.75 0.78 23.40
#